data_AF-A0A316F2C6-F1
#
_entry.id   AF-A0A316F2C6-F1
#
_cell.length_a   1.000
_cell.length_b   1.000
_cell.length_c   1.000
_cell.angle_alpha   90.00
_cell.angle_beta   90.00
_cell.angle_gamma   90.00
#
_symmetry.space_group_name_H-M   'P 1'
#
loop_
_entity.id
_entity.type
_entity.pdbx_description
1 polymer ?
#
loop_
_entity_poly.entity_id
_entity_poly.type
_entity_poly.pdbx_seq_one_letter_code
_entity_poly.pdbx_strand_id
1 'polypeptide(L)'
;MASKQTRSRQRRAAAPSRSHTGPRVLSAATIAAAVLYPPVTAQAGVPVHTGLPAMPAAAAQAPCLPGTVTAADQAIADQLRPSMNGPRLGASVNGRSIACARAIIGTVQARGLGPRAAIIAVTTAIAESTLHNHAVAYDHDSLGLFQQRPSQGWGRPDQLVDPEYATNAFLSSMLRKYPGDSWMTGDIGAICQTVQRSAYPLAYTPEAHDAQLIVAKLWTVAPSVPAAPAPAAPAPTTVPAVPSGPYQKALVATGTELGALDGRTDLALADWNDDKRPDLILVKGASAATGRTEVRIMDGATDFATLLLTRSTALEATDDRHAYAITDWNGDSRPDLMVVQRSGTASGHTEVSILDGASAFRQLLLKQAGTALTATDDRHRFAVTDWNGDSRPDLVVIQTSGTAGNKIQVQVLDGASNFQRHLTPTIVTTEAANPDHRVAVTDYNNDRRPDLVVMQASVTADGRTRLTVLDGAANLQRRLAGADTAPGVSAHLDLLITDWNTDRRPDLMMVQKTGTASGRTELVILGG
;
A
#
# COMPACT_ATOMS: atom_id res chain seq x y z
N MET A 1 40.79 -58.45 11.90
CA MET A 1 40.63 -59.88 11.60
C MET A 1 39.15 -60.25 11.75
N ALA A 2 38.62 -60.94 10.73
CA ALA A 2 37.43 -61.80 10.62
C ALA A 2 36.55 -62.05 11.87
N SER A 3 35.25 -62.35 11.80
CA SER A 3 34.23 -62.56 10.75
C SER A 3 33.01 -63.14 11.48
N LYS A 4 31.78 -62.76 11.13
CA LYS A 4 30.77 -63.66 10.54
C LYS A 4 29.36 -63.06 10.56
N GLN A 5 28.83 -62.99 9.34
CA GLN A 5 27.43 -62.80 8.98
C GLN A 5 26.56 -63.98 9.43
N THR A 6 25.25 -63.75 9.55
CA THR A 6 24.27 -64.75 9.13
C THR A 6 23.06 -64.06 8.48
N ARG A 7 22.86 -64.37 7.19
CA ARG A 7 21.67 -64.09 6.38
C ARG A 7 20.60 -65.15 6.69
N SER A 8 19.33 -64.77 6.63
CA SER A 8 18.29 -65.67 6.08
C SER A 8 17.45 -64.93 5.05
N ARG A 9 17.39 -65.52 3.86
CA ARG A 9 16.53 -65.22 2.70
C ARG A 9 15.40 -66.24 2.70
N GLN A 10 14.18 -65.83 2.38
CA GLN A 10 13.13 -66.62 1.71
C GLN A 10 11.91 -65.71 1.50
N ARG A 11 11.07 -65.79 0.47
CA ARG A 11 11.15 -66.18 -0.94
C ARG A 11 9.84 -65.64 -1.57
N ARG A 12 9.87 -65.34 -2.87
CA ARG A 12 8.77 -64.89 -3.75
C ARG A 12 7.51 -65.79 -3.73
N ALA A 13 6.34 -65.20 -3.98
CA ALA A 13 5.33 -65.55 -5.00
C ALA A 13 4.19 -64.49 -4.94
N ALA A 14 3.91 -63.67 -5.95
CA ALA A 14 3.24 -63.94 -7.25
C ALA A 14 1.75 -64.35 -7.12
N ALA A 15 0.88 -63.54 -7.72
CA ALA A 15 -0.60 -63.59 -7.74
C ALA A 15 -1.21 -64.86 -8.38
N PRO A 16 -2.56 -64.99 -8.35
CA PRO A 16 -3.27 -64.77 -9.62
C PRO A 16 -4.64 -64.06 -9.50
N SER A 17 -5.07 -63.55 -10.66
CA SER A 17 -6.41 -63.06 -10.98
C SER A 17 -7.46 -64.19 -10.98
N ARG A 18 -8.75 -63.83 -10.83
CA ARG A 18 -9.83 -64.42 -11.62
C ARG A 18 -11.09 -63.57 -11.63
N SER A 19 -11.50 -63.31 -12.87
CA SER A 19 -12.80 -62.89 -13.35
C SER A 19 -13.88 -63.96 -13.15
N HIS A 20 -15.13 -63.53 -13.01
CA HIS A 20 -16.29 -64.35 -13.38
C HIS A 20 -17.27 -63.53 -14.23
N THR A 21 -17.63 -64.13 -15.37
CA THR A 21 -18.47 -63.62 -16.45
C THR A 21 -19.89 -64.23 -16.40
N GLY A 22 -20.90 -63.35 -16.43
CA GLY A 22 -22.20 -63.44 -17.14
C GLY A 22 -23.26 -64.48 -16.72
N PRO A 23 -24.45 -64.49 -17.37
CA PRO A 23 -25.10 -63.45 -18.18
C PRO A 23 -26.60 -63.21 -17.79
N ARG A 24 -27.24 -62.12 -18.28
CA ARG A 24 -28.60 -62.15 -18.89
C ARG A 24 -29.13 -60.78 -19.36
N VAL A 25 -29.27 -60.70 -20.69
CA VAL A 25 -30.39 -60.18 -21.50
C VAL A 25 -30.73 -58.68 -21.47
N LEU A 26 -30.45 -58.03 -22.61
CA LEU A 26 -30.96 -56.74 -23.06
C LEU A 26 -32.45 -56.83 -23.44
N SER A 27 -33.22 -55.80 -23.09
CA SER A 27 -34.42 -55.40 -23.82
C SER A 27 -34.57 -53.89 -23.75
N ALA A 28 -34.67 -53.28 -24.93
CA ALA A 28 -34.81 -51.85 -25.16
C ALA A 28 -36.23 -51.37 -24.83
N ALA A 29 -36.35 -50.16 -24.26
CA ALA A 29 -37.60 -49.43 -24.21
C ALA A 29 -37.34 -47.93 -24.40
N THR A 30 -37.76 -47.44 -25.56
CA THR A 30 -37.94 -46.04 -25.94
C THR A 30 -39.07 -45.42 -25.11
N ILE A 31 -38.85 -44.24 -24.50
CA ILE A 31 -39.94 -43.46 -23.89
C ILE A 31 -39.94 -42.06 -24.51
N ALA A 32 -41.01 -41.76 -25.24
CA ALA A 32 -41.38 -40.44 -25.71
C ALA A 32 -42.14 -39.70 -24.59
N ALA A 33 -41.74 -38.46 -24.28
CA ALA A 33 -42.46 -37.60 -23.34
C ALA A 33 -43.46 -36.73 -24.11
N ALA A 34 -44.75 -37.00 -23.89
CA ALA A 34 -45.87 -36.19 -24.38
C ALA A 34 -46.23 -35.09 -23.37
N VAL A 35 -46.46 -33.88 -23.89
CA VAL A 35 -46.93 -32.69 -23.17
C VAL A 35 -48.42 -32.80 -22.91
N LEU A 36 -48.86 -32.58 -21.66
CA LEU A 36 -50.27 -32.39 -21.29
C LEU A 36 -50.40 -31.20 -20.31
N TYR A 37 -51.24 -30.23 -20.68
CA TYR A 37 -51.65 -29.06 -19.90
C TYR A 37 -52.77 -29.39 -18.89
N PRO A 38 -52.81 -28.77 -17.70
CA PRO A 38 -54.02 -28.68 -16.89
C PRO A 38 -54.82 -27.38 -17.18
N PRO A 39 -56.11 -27.33 -16.80
CA PRO A 39 -57.10 -26.42 -17.38
C PRO A 39 -57.19 -25.04 -16.71
N VAL A 40 -57.74 -24.12 -17.50
CA VAL A 40 -58.09 -22.73 -17.23
C VAL A 40 -59.22 -22.64 -16.19
N THR A 41 -59.05 -21.76 -15.20
CA THR A 41 -60.17 -21.13 -14.47
C THR A 41 -60.21 -19.65 -14.79
N ALA A 42 -61.41 -19.15 -15.05
CA ALA A 42 -61.70 -17.83 -15.59
C ALA A 42 -61.80 -16.74 -14.51
N GLN A 43 -61.08 -15.64 -14.78
CA GLN A 43 -61.29 -14.22 -14.48
C GLN A 43 -62.27 -13.77 -13.38
N ALA A 44 -61.74 -12.97 -12.45
CA ALA A 44 -62.41 -11.79 -11.91
C ALA A 44 -61.58 -10.53 -12.28
N GLY A 45 -62.27 -9.48 -12.73
CA GLY A 45 -61.76 -8.41 -13.60
C GLY A 45 -60.65 -7.51 -13.05
N VAL A 46 -59.80 -7.08 -13.97
CA VAL A 46 -58.80 -6.01 -13.77
C VAL A 46 -59.48 -4.67 -14.07
N PRO A 47 -59.44 -3.67 -13.17
CA PRO A 47 -59.87 -2.32 -13.51
C PRO A 47 -58.90 -1.72 -14.52
N VAL A 48 -59.44 -1.13 -15.58
CA VAL A 48 -58.72 -0.32 -16.56
C VAL A 48 -58.16 0.91 -15.84
N HIS A 49 -56.89 0.86 -15.43
CA HIS A 49 -56.13 2.07 -15.13
C HIS A 49 -55.59 2.65 -16.43
N THR A 50 -56.31 3.64 -16.96
CA THR A 50 -55.76 4.64 -17.89
C THR A 50 -54.71 5.46 -17.14
N GLY A 51 -53.50 4.91 -17.05
CA GLY A 51 -52.31 5.63 -16.63
C GLY A 51 -51.16 5.11 -17.46
N LEU A 52 -50.63 5.96 -18.35
CA LEU A 52 -49.30 5.74 -18.91
C LEU A 52 -48.38 5.30 -17.76
N PRO A 53 -47.58 4.23 -17.91
CA PRO A 53 -46.60 3.90 -16.89
C PRO A 53 -45.75 5.16 -16.71
N ALA A 54 -45.72 5.67 -15.48
CA ALA A 54 -44.84 6.76 -15.13
C ALA A 54 -43.43 6.37 -15.60
N MET A 55 -42.80 7.26 -16.37
CA MET A 55 -41.40 7.11 -16.72
C MET A 55 -40.64 6.79 -15.42
N PRO A 56 -39.73 5.79 -15.42
CA PRO A 56 -38.96 5.51 -14.23
C PRO A 56 -38.29 6.82 -13.80
N ALA A 57 -38.51 7.18 -12.53
CA ALA A 57 -37.88 8.34 -11.92
C ALA A 57 -36.38 8.31 -12.27
N ALA A 58 -35.84 9.45 -12.72
CA ALA A 58 -34.43 9.62 -13.05
C ALA A 58 -33.58 8.91 -12.00
N ALA A 59 -32.96 7.81 -12.38
CA ALA A 59 -32.41 6.90 -11.40
C ALA A 59 -31.26 7.57 -10.64
N ALA A 60 -31.17 7.25 -9.36
CA ALA A 60 -30.40 7.99 -8.39
C ALA A 60 -28.93 8.13 -8.83
N GLN A 61 -28.53 9.34 -9.22
CA GLN A 61 -27.16 9.66 -9.56
C GLN A 61 -26.33 9.77 -8.27
N ALA A 62 -25.22 9.04 -8.17
CA ALA A 62 -24.30 9.15 -7.04
C ALA A 62 -23.66 10.55 -7.02
N PRO A 63 -23.33 11.10 -5.84
CA PRO A 63 -22.51 12.30 -5.74
C PRO A 63 -21.14 12.06 -6.39
N CYS A 64 -20.54 13.09 -6.96
CA CYS A 64 -19.21 12.99 -7.55
C CYS A 64 -18.06 13.31 -6.58
N LEU A 65 -18.31 13.39 -5.26
CA LEU A 65 -17.36 13.56 -4.14
C LEU A 65 -18.15 13.41 -2.80
N PRO A 66 -17.49 13.18 -1.65
CA PRO A 66 -17.97 13.68 -0.37
C PRO A 66 -17.87 15.22 -0.40
N GLY A 67 -18.92 15.87 -0.89
CA GLY A 67 -18.98 17.33 -1.04
C GLY A 67 -20.03 17.74 -2.07
N THR A 68 -21.07 18.42 -1.60
CA THR A 68 -22.21 18.89 -2.38
C THR A 68 -21.82 19.86 -3.50
N VAL A 69 -22.62 19.93 -4.57
CA VAL A 69 -22.55 20.99 -5.60
C VAL A 69 -22.49 22.36 -4.93
N THR A 70 -21.47 23.17 -5.25
CA THR A 70 -21.29 24.49 -4.65
C THR A 70 -21.83 25.61 -5.54
N ALA A 71 -22.07 26.80 -4.97
CA ALA A 71 -22.41 27.98 -5.76
C ALA A 71 -21.28 28.39 -6.73
N ALA A 72 -20.02 28.11 -6.37
CA ALA A 72 -18.87 28.32 -7.24
C ALA A 72 -18.90 27.38 -8.45
N ASP A 73 -19.28 26.11 -8.26
CA ASP A 73 -19.44 25.16 -9.36
C ASP A 73 -20.53 25.62 -10.35
N GLN A 74 -21.65 26.16 -9.84
CA GLN A 74 -22.71 26.72 -10.70
C GLN A 74 -22.27 27.99 -11.44
N ALA A 75 -21.56 28.90 -10.77
CA ALA A 75 -21.04 30.11 -11.39
C ALA A 75 -20.02 29.80 -12.50
N ILE A 76 -19.17 28.80 -12.30
CA ILE A 76 -18.23 28.31 -13.33
C ILE A 76 -19.02 27.74 -14.52
N ALA A 77 -20.05 26.94 -14.27
CA ALA A 77 -20.89 26.39 -15.34
C ALA A 77 -21.55 27.51 -16.16
N ASP A 78 -22.12 28.52 -15.51
CA ASP A 78 -22.76 29.66 -16.17
C ASP A 78 -21.77 30.46 -17.04
N GLN A 79 -20.52 30.59 -16.60
CA GLN A 79 -19.46 31.26 -17.37
C GLN A 79 -18.99 30.46 -18.59
N LEU A 80 -18.94 29.13 -18.49
CA LEU A 80 -18.48 28.26 -19.58
C LEU A 80 -19.56 28.00 -20.63
N ARG A 81 -20.84 27.98 -20.24
CA ARG A 81 -21.99 27.58 -21.07
C ARG A 81 -22.04 28.23 -22.47
N PRO A 82 -21.77 29.54 -22.67
CA PRO A 82 -21.84 30.16 -23.99
C PRO A 82 -20.74 29.70 -24.96
N SER A 83 -19.64 29.15 -24.43
CA SER A 83 -18.45 28.75 -25.19
C SER A 83 -18.38 27.25 -25.44
N MET A 84 -19.26 26.46 -24.83
CA MET A 84 -19.29 25.00 -24.97
C MET A 84 -20.11 24.58 -26.18
N ASN A 85 -19.56 23.67 -26.98
CA ASN A 85 -20.16 23.20 -28.23
C ASN A 85 -20.10 21.68 -28.41
N GLY A 86 -19.65 20.94 -27.39
CA GLY A 86 -19.66 19.48 -27.38
C GLY A 86 -21.07 18.92 -27.52
N PRO A 87 -21.28 17.85 -28.32
CA PRO A 87 -22.61 17.32 -28.57
C PRO A 87 -23.25 16.62 -27.36
N ARG A 88 -22.47 16.14 -26.38
CA ARG A 88 -23.02 15.54 -25.15
C ARG A 88 -23.19 16.57 -24.03
N LEU A 89 -22.13 17.27 -23.63
CA LEU A 89 -22.21 18.25 -22.54
C LEU A 89 -22.70 19.62 -23.05
N GLY A 90 -21.90 20.30 -23.86
CA GLY A 90 -22.30 21.55 -24.53
C GLY A 90 -22.92 22.58 -23.58
N ALA A 91 -23.97 23.24 -24.06
CA ALA A 91 -24.72 24.21 -23.26
C ALA A 91 -25.46 23.60 -22.05
N SER A 92 -25.48 22.27 -21.88
CA SER A 92 -26.12 21.59 -20.73
C SER A 92 -25.25 21.59 -19.47
N VAL A 93 -24.03 22.14 -19.54
CA VAL A 93 -23.13 22.28 -18.38
C VAL A 93 -23.82 22.99 -17.20
N ASN A 94 -23.69 22.40 -16.02
CA ASN A 94 -24.28 22.87 -14.77
C ASN A 94 -23.34 22.61 -13.57
N GLY A 95 -23.68 23.11 -12.39
CA GLY A 95 -22.83 22.97 -11.20
C GLY A 95 -22.51 21.52 -10.84
N ARG A 96 -23.39 20.56 -11.14
CA ARG A 96 -23.10 19.13 -10.90
C ARG A 96 -21.99 18.62 -11.81
N SER A 97 -22.08 18.91 -13.12
CA SER A 97 -21.02 18.52 -14.06
C SER A 97 -19.66 19.14 -13.71
N ILE A 98 -19.64 20.39 -13.23
CA ILE A 98 -18.41 21.06 -12.77
C ILE A 98 -17.87 20.40 -11.49
N ALA A 99 -18.72 20.04 -10.54
CA ALA A 99 -18.30 19.32 -9.34
C ALA A 99 -17.69 17.94 -9.68
N CYS A 100 -18.26 17.22 -10.65
CA CYS A 100 -17.71 15.94 -11.12
C CYS A 100 -16.37 16.13 -11.86
N ALA A 101 -16.25 17.14 -12.72
CA ALA A 101 -14.99 17.45 -13.37
C ALA A 101 -13.92 17.90 -12.38
N ARG A 102 -14.28 18.66 -11.34
CA ARG A 102 -13.40 19.05 -10.25
C ARG A 102 -12.88 17.84 -9.47
N ALA A 103 -13.71 16.81 -9.26
CA ALA A 103 -13.27 15.54 -8.67
C ALA A 103 -12.22 14.84 -9.53
N ILE A 104 -12.51 14.67 -10.84
CA ILE A 104 -11.57 14.08 -11.80
C ILE A 104 -10.25 14.87 -11.83
N ILE A 105 -10.31 16.20 -11.92
CA ILE A 105 -9.15 17.09 -11.95
C ILE A 105 -8.35 16.98 -10.64
N GLY A 106 -9.02 16.98 -9.49
CA GLY A 106 -8.39 16.78 -8.19
C GLY A 106 -7.64 15.45 -8.10
N THR A 107 -8.24 14.36 -8.58
CA THR A 107 -7.58 13.05 -8.65
C THR A 107 -6.39 13.05 -9.62
N VAL A 108 -6.50 13.73 -10.77
CA VAL A 108 -5.38 13.85 -11.72
C VAL A 108 -4.22 14.64 -11.11
N GLN A 109 -4.53 15.74 -10.41
CA GLN A 109 -3.54 16.55 -9.68
C GLN A 109 -2.89 15.74 -8.55
N ALA A 110 -3.68 14.98 -7.79
CA ALA A 110 -3.19 14.09 -6.74
C ALA A 110 -2.24 13.00 -7.30
N ARG A 111 -2.46 12.59 -8.56
CA ARG A 111 -1.58 11.66 -9.29
C ARG A 111 -0.33 12.31 -9.89
N GLY A 112 -0.14 13.62 -9.68
CA GLY A 112 0.98 14.39 -10.22
C GLY A 112 0.99 14.48 -11.75
N LEU A 113 -0.12 14.17 -12.41
CA LEU A 113 -0.23 14.25 -13.85
C LEU A 113 -0.62 15.68 -14.27
N GLY A 114 -0.07 16.13 -15.40
CA GLY A 114 -0.30 17.49 -15.89
C GLY A 114 -1.72 17.74 -16.42
N PRO A 115 -2.06 19.00 -16.75
CA PRO A 115 -3.39 19.40 -17.21
C PRO A 115 -3.86 18.62 -18.44
N ARG A 116 -2.94 18.13 -19.29
CA ARG A 116 -3.27 17.30 -20.44
C ARG A 116 -3.92 15.96 -20.04
N ALA A 117 -3.47 15.32 -18.96
CA ALA A 117 -4.10 14.09 -18.47
C ALA A 117 -5.52 14.37 -17.94
N ALA A 118 -5.71 15.52 -17.30
CA ALA A 118 -7.03 15.96 -16.85
C ALA A 118 -7.96 16.21 -18.03
N ILE A 119 -7.46 16.84 -19.10
CA ILE A 119 -8.24 17.03 -20.33
C ILE A 119 -8.66 15.67 -20.90
N ILE A 120 -7.76 14.68 -20.98
CA ILE A 120 -8.08 13.34 -21.49
C ILE A 120 -9.11 12.63 -20.61
N ALA A 121 -8.96 12.68 -19.29
CA ALA A 121 -9.89 12.05 -18.35
C ALA A 121 -11.27 12.72 -18.36
N VAL A 122 -11.33 14.06 -18.34
CA VAL A 122 -12.59 14.81 -18.43
C VAL A 122 -13.25 14.61 -19.78
N THR A 123 -12.49 14.57 -20.88
CA THR A 123 -13.02 14.22 -22.22
C THR A 123 -13.68 12.85 -22.21
N THR A 124 -13.03 11.87 -21.57
CA THR A 124 -13.59 10.52 -21.46
C THR A 124 -14.87 10.53 -20.63
N ALA A 125 -14.90 11.19 -19.48
CA ALA A 125 -16.10 11.22 -18.64
C ALA A 125 -17.27 12.00 -19.27
N ILE A 126 -16.99 13.05 -20.05
CA ILE A 126 -18.02 13.74 -20.86
C ILE A 126 -18.56 12.80 -21.91
N ALA A 127 -17.68 12.12 -22.65
CA ALA A 127 -18.10 11.13 -23.64
C ALA A 127 -18.95 10.06 -22.95
N GLU A 128 -18.43 9.34 -21.97
CA GLU A 128 -19.10 8.16 -21.41
C GLU A 128 -20.41 8.45 -20.70
N SER A 129 -20.48 9.53 -19.91
CA SER A 129 -21.64 9.79 -19.02
C SER A 129 -22.18 11.20 -19.08
N THR A 130 -21.62 12.09 -19.91
CA THR A 130 -21.91 13.53 -19.84
C THR A 130 -21.61 14.10 -18.44
N LEU A 131 -20.56 13.57 -17.78
CA LEU A 131 -20.19 13.87 -16.38
C LEU A 131 -21.28 13.51 -15.34
N HIS A 132 -22.08 12.47 -15.59
CA HIS A 132 -23.01 11.92 -14.61
C HIS A 132 -22.44 10.67 -13.94
N ASN A 133 -22.33 10.69 -12.62
CA ASN A 133 -21.90 9.52 -11.87
C ASN A 133 -23.09 8.56 -11.66
N HIS A 134 -23.19 7.56 -12.54
CA HIS A 134 -24.29 6.60 -12.54
C HIS A 134 -24.07 5.52 -11.47
N ALA A 135 -24.90 5.54 -10.41
CA ALA A 135 -24.84 4.58 -9.31
C ALA A 135 -25.45 3.21 -9.66
N VAL A 136 -26.26 3.19 -10.71
CA VAL A 136 -26.99 2.02 -11.19
C VAL A 136 -26.64 1.84 -12.65
N ALA A 137 -26.39 0.60 -13.07
CA ALA A 137 -26.10 0.29 -14.46
C ALA A 137 -27.38 0.39 -15.31
N TYR A 138 -27.29 1.10 -16.44
CA TYR A 138 -28.39 1.23 -17.41
C TYR A 138 -28.16 0.39 -18.67
N ASP A 139 -26.91 0.07 -18.94
CA ASP A 139 -26.42 -0.85 -19.97
C ASP A 139 -25.57 -1.93 -19.30
N HIS A 140 -25.71 -3.18 -19.75
CA HIS A 140 -24.98 -4.35 -19.23
C HIS A 140 -24.72 -4.30 -17.70
N ASP A 141 -23.50 -3.92 -17.31
CA ASP A 141 -23.04 -3.67 -15.94
C ASP A 141 -22.15 -2.41 -15.84
N SER A 142 -22.31 -1.42 -16.73
CA SER A 142 -21.47 -0.21 -16.74
C SER A 142 -21.88 0.77 -15.63
N LEU A 143 -20.89 1.34 -14.93
CA LEU A 143 -21.10 2.19 -13.77
C LEU A 143 -20.20 3.43 -13.78
N GLY A 144 -20.67 4.45 -13.06
CA GLY A 144 -19.91 5.66 -12.72
C GLY A 144 -19.56 6.59 -13.88
N LEU A 145 -18.67 7.55 -13.61
CA LEU A 145 -18.33 8.65 -14.53
C LEU A 145 -17.74 8.18 -15.87
N PHE A 146 -17.03 7.06 -15.85
CA PHE A 146 -16.33 6.50 -17.01
C PHE A 146 -17.07 5.31 -17.64
N GLN A 147 -18.30 5.00 -17.18
CA GLN A 147 -19.08 3.83 -17.63
C GLN A 147 -18.24 2.54 -17.67
N GLN A 148 -17.44 2.34 -16.63
CA GLN A 148 -16.54 1.19 -16.51
C GLN A 148 -17.34 -0.04 -16.08
N ARG A 149 -16.89 -1.23 -16.49
CA ARG A 149 -17.61 -2.50 -16.26
C ARG A 149 -16.84 -3.43 -15.32
N PRO A 150 -17.45 -3.89 -14.22
CA PRO A 150 -16.86 -4.93 -13.37
C PRO A 150 -16.52 -6.19 -14.17
N SER A 151 -17.38 -6.62 -15.09
CA SER A 151 -17.14 -7.80 -15.93
C SER A 151 -15.91 -7.68 -16.84
N GLN A 152 -15.38 -6.47 -17.06
CA GLN A 152 -14.19 -6.22 -17.87
C GLN A 152 -12.93 -5.98 -17.01
N GLY A 153 -13.03 -6.17 -15.69
CA GLY A 153 -11.91 -6.08 -14.77
C GLY A 153 -11.53 -4.65 -14.37
N TRP A 154 -12.43 -3.68 -14.54
CA TRP A 154 -12.16 -2.29 -14.14
C TRP A 154 -12.24 -2.06 -12.64
N GLY A 155 -12.96 -2.90 -11.89
CA GLY A 155 -13.15 -2.77 -10.44
C GLY A 155 -14.49 -3.37 -9.98
N ARG A 156 -14.76 -3.32 -8.67
CA ARG A 156 -16.07 -3.71 -8.10
C ARG A 156 -17.11 -2.59 -8.30
N PRO A 157 -18.42 -2.90 -8.32
CA PRO A 157 -19.47 -1.90 -8.54
C PRO A 157 -19.36 -0.64 -7.66
N ASP A 158 -19.09 -0.82 -6.37
CA ASP A 158 -18.90 0.24 -5.37
C ASP A 158 -17.68 1.13 -5.67
N GLN A 159 -16.61 0.53 -6.21
CA GLN A 159 -15.42 1.26 -6.63
C GLN A 159 -15.65 2.05 -7.91
N LEU A 160 -16.44 1.53 -8.86
CA LEU A 160 -16.67 2.21 -10.14
C LEU A 160 -17.58 3.43 -10.02
N VAL A 161 -18.44 3.48 -9.00
CA VAL A 161 -19.24 4.66 -8.67
C VAL A 161 -18.48 5.66 -7.81
N ASP A 162 -17.26 5.34 -7.35
CA ASP A 162 -16.35 6.28 -6.70
C ASP A 162 -15.53 7.02 -7.78
N PRO A 163 -15.72 8.34 -7.96
CA PRO A 163 -15.00 9.15 -8.93
C PRO A 163 -13.49 9.08 -8.80
N GLU A 164 -12.95 8.97 -7.59
CA GLU A 164 -11.50 8.91 -7.38
C GLU A 164 -10.93 7.59 -7.89
N TYR A 165 -11.54 6.48 -7.48
CA TYR A 165 -11.18 5.15 -7.99
C TYR A 165 -11.35 5.06 -9.51
N ALA A 166 -12.53 5.43 -10.04
CA ALA A 166 -12.83 5.29 -11.47
C ALA A 166 -11.88 6.12 -12.34
N THR A 167 -11.54 7.34 -11.88
CA THR A 167 -10.51 8.19 -12.51
C THR A 167 -9.15 7.53 -12.47
N ASN A 168 -8.75 6.98 -11.32
CA ASN A 168 -7.48 6.30 -11.18
C ASN A 168 -7.39 5.01 -12.03
N ALA A 169 -8.46 4.24 -12.13
CA ALA A 169 -8.53 3.07 -13.00
C ALA A 169 -8.34 3.47 -14.47
N PHE A 170 -9.03 4.54 -14.92
CA PHE A 170 -8.87 5.11 -16.26
C PHE A 170 -7.42 5.54 -16.54
N LEU A 171 -6.83 6.35 -15.66
CA LEU A 171 -5.47 6.85 -15.80
C LEU A 171 -4.43 5.73 -15.79
N SER A 172 -4.62 4.68 -14.97
CA SER A 172 -3.77 3.48 -14.97
C SER A 172 -3.83 2.73 -16.30
N SER A 173 -5.02 2.61 -16.88
CA SER A 173 -5.19 2.01 -18.21
C SER A 173 -4.52 2.87 -19.30
N MET A 174 -4.63 4.20 -19.22
CA MET A 174 -3.95 5.14 -20.11
C MET A 174 -2.44 4.99 -20.07
N LEU A 175 -1.82 5.07 -18.89
CA LEU A 175 -0.37 4.98 -18.74
C LEU A 175 0.18 3.63 -19.21
N ARG A 176 -0.55 2.54 -18.98
CA ARG A 176 -0.15 1.19 -19.45
C ARG A 176 -0.19 1.08 -20.98
N LYS A 177 -1.19 1.69 -21.63
CA LYS A 177 -1.36 1.63 -23.08
C LYS A 177 -0.47 2.62 -23.84
N TYR A 178 0.00 3.66 -23.15
CA TYR A 178 0.87 4.71 -23.67
C TYR A 178 2.16 4.82 -22.83
N PRO A 179 3.06 3.83 -22.88
CA PRO A 179 4.32 3.87 -22.17
C PRO A 179 5.21 5.02 -22.67
N GLY A 180 6.15 5.45 -21.81
CA GLY A 180 7.11 6.51 -22.13
C GLY A 180 6.46 7.87 -22.42
N ASP A 181 5.32 8.15 -21.77
CA ASP A 181 4.54 9.38 -21.94
C ASP A 181 4.06 9.65 -23.37
N SER A 182 3.92 8.61 -24.20
CA SER A 182 3.45 8.75 -25.58
C SER A 182 2.05 9.38 -25.70
N TRP A 183 1.23 9.33 -24.64
CA TRP A 183 -0.07 10.02 -24.52
C TRP A 183 0.05 11.56 -24.46
N MET A 184 1.23 12.10 -24.13
CA MET A 184 1.49 13.54 -24.13
C MET A 184 1.41 14.16 -25.53
N THR A 185 1.45 13.33 -26.57
CA THR A 185 1.32 13.72 -27.96
C THR A 185 0.21 12.92 -28.63
N GLY A 186 -0.37 13.43 -29.72
CA GLY A 186 -1.47 12.76 -30.43
C GLY A 186 -2.87 13.30 -30.13
N ASP A 187 -3.85 12.75 -30.84
CA ASP A 187 -5.26 13.14 -30.73
C ASP A 187 -5.88 12.64 -29.41
N ILE A 188 -6.54 13.55 -28.67
CA ILE A 188 -7.13 13.24 -27.37
C ILE A 188 -8.22 12.18 -27.50
N GLY A 189 -9.07 12.27 -28.53
CA GLY A 189 -10.16 11.32 -28.73
C GLY A 189 -9.66 9.92 -29.05
N ALA A 190 -8.62 9.81 -29.87
CA ALA A 190 -7.95 8.53 -30.15
C ALA A 190 -7.34 7.91 -28.89
N ILE A 191 -6.77 8.71 -27.99
CA ILE A 191 -6.26 8.26 -26.69
C ILE A 191 -7.42 7.71 -25.84
N CYS A 192 -8.50 8.48 -25.68
CA CYS A 192 -9.67 8.06 -24.90
C CYS A 192 -10.23 6.71 -25.42
N GLN A 193 -10.43 6.60 -26.74
CA GLN A 193 -10.90 5.37 -27.37
C GLN A 193 -9.95 4.19 -27.15
N THR A 194 -8.64 4.40 -27.24
CA THR A 194 -7.66 3.34 -27.01
C THR A 194 -7.72 2.82 -25.58
N VAL A 195 -7.96 3.72 -24.62
CA VAL A 195 -8.10 3.39 -23.20
C VAL A 195 -9.40 2.66 -22.89
N GLN A 196 -10.53 3.17 -23.38
CA GLN A 196 -11.87 2.64 -23.06
C GLN A 196 -12.30 1.47 -23.94
N ARG A 197 -11.83 1.39 -25.19
CA ARG A 197 -12.26 0.42 -26.20
C ARG A 197 -13.79 0.40 -26.39
N SER A 198 -14.39 1.59 -26.57
CA SER A 198 -15.84 1.72 -26.80
C SER A 198 -16.24 1.27 -28.22
N ALA A 199 -17.51 0.92 -28.39
CA ALA A 199 -18.11 0.63 -29.70
C ALA A 199 -18.28 1.87 -30.60
N TYR A 200 -18.10 3.08 -30.04
CA TYR A 200 -18.28 4.36 -30.73
C TYR A 200 -16.99 5.19 -30.71
N PRO A 201 -15.98 4.84 -31.52
CA PRO A 201 -14.63 5.42 -31.43
C PRO A 201 -14.57 6.93 -31.71
N LEU A 202 -15.51 7.47 -32.50
CA LEU A 202 -15.55 8.89 -32.87
C LEU A 202 -16.28 9.77 -31.85
N ALA A 203 -16.77 9.20 -30.74
CA ALA A 203 -17.57 9.94 -29.76
C ALA A 203 -16.76 10.89 -28.86
N TYR A 204 -15.43 10.71 -28.75
CA TYR A 204 -14.60 11.46 -27.81
C TYR A 204 -14.06 12.77 -28.38
N THR A 205 -13.61 12.77 -29.63
CA THR A 205 -12.97 13.94 -30.26
C THR A 205 -13.84 15.20 -30.20
N PRO A 206 -15.17 15.15 -30.44
CA PRO A 206 -16.03 16.34 -30.33
C PRO A 206 -16.10 16.94 -28.92
N GLU A 207 -15.84 16.15 -27.86
CA GLU A 207 -15.97 16.59 -26.46
C GLU A 207 -14.67 17.20 -25.90
N ALA A 208 -13.54 17.03 -26.60
CA ALA A 208 -12.24 17.47 -26.11
C ALA A 208 -12.15 18.99 -25.90
N HIS A 209 -12.88 19.77 -26.71
CA HIS A 209 -12.92 21.24 -26.58
C HIS A 209 -13.56 21.66 -25.25
N ASP A 210 -14.73 21.10 -24.92
CA ASP A 210 -15.43 21.40 -23.68
C ASP A 210 -14.59 20.98 -22.45
N ALA A 211 -13.93 19.83 -22.52
CA ALA A 211 -13.00 19.37 -21.47
C ALA A 211 -11.82 20.34 -21.27
N GLN A 212 -11.25 20.90 -22.35
CA GLN A 212 -10.19 21.89 -22.28
C GLN A 212 -10.65 23.17 -21.57
N LEU A 213 -11.85 23.67 -21.87
CA LEU A 213 -12.43 24.85 -21.22
C LEU A 213 -12.64 24.61 -19.72
N ILE A 214 -13.17 23.45 -19.34
CA ILE A 214 -13.37 23.07 -17.93
C ILE A 214 -12.04 22.99 -17.19
N VAL A 215 -11.07 22.26 -17.74
CA VAL A 215 -9.76 22.10 -17.11
C VAL A 215 -9.06 23.44 -17.01
N ALA A 216 -9.02 24.26 -18.06
CA ALA A 216 -8.41 25.59 -18.00
C ALA A 216 -9.02 26.48 -16.91
N LYS A 217 -10.32 26.33 -16.63
CA LYS A 217 -11.03 27.12 -15.60
C LYS A 217 -10.78 26.62 -14.18
N LEU A 218 -10.67 25.31 -13.99
CA LEU A 218 -10.50 24.67 -12.68
C LEU A 218 -9.02 24.46 -12.29
N TRP A 219 -8.13 24.45 -13.27
CA TRP A 219 -6.70 24.23 -13.08
C TRP A 219 -6.02 25.50 -12.57
N THR A 220 -6.02 25.69 -11.24
CA THR A 220 -5.23 26.73 -10.57
C THR A 220 -4.28 26.10 -9.55
N VAL A 221 -3.04 26.57 -9.53
CA VAL A 221 -2.04 26.24 -8.50
C VAL A 221 -2.46 26.98 -7.22
N ALA A 222 -2.51 26.29 -6.07
CA ALA A 222 -2.84 26.91 -4.79
C ALA A 222 -1.95 28.15 -4.48
N PRO A 223 -2.44 29.16 -3.75
CA PRO A 223 -1.79 30.46 -3.66
C PRO A 223 -0.58 30.48 -2.70
N SER A 224 0.57 30.95 -3.19
CA SER A 224 1.75 31.33 -2.40
C SER A 224 1.68 32.79 -1.93
N VAL A 225 2.18 33.07 -0.71
CA VAL A 225 2.35 34.40 -0.09
C VAL A 225 3.07 35.41 -1.03
N PRO A 226 2.69 36.70 -1.09
CA PRO A 226 3.17 37.61 -2.13
C PRO A 226 4.56 38.20 -1.83
N ALA A 227 5.45 38.18 -2.82
CA ALA A 227 6.72 38.90 -2.80
C ALA A 227 6.60 40.26 -3.54
N ALA A 228 7.27 41.28 -2.99
CA ALA A 228 7.37 42.67 -3.46
C ALA A 228 8.05 42.79 -4.85
N PRO A 229 8.02 43.96 -5.53
CA PRO A 229 8.17 44.03 -6.98
C PRO A 229 9.62 43.84 -7.44
N ALA A 230 9.74 43.23 -8.62
CA ALA A 230 10.98 42.73 -9.22
C ALA A 230 12.00 43.82 -9.56
N PRO A 231 13.31 43.57 -9.36
CA PRO A 231 14.35 44.19 -10.17
C PRO A 231 14.72 43.31 -11.38
N ALA A 232 15.29 43.97 -12.38
CA ALA A 232 15.56 43.49 -13.73
C ALA A 232 16.36 42.17 -13.82
N ALA A 233 16.09 41.44 -14.91
CA ALA A 233 16.60 40.11 -15.22
C ALA A 233 18.14 39.99 -15.16
N PRO A 234 18.69 38.93 -14.54
CA PRO A 234 20.03 38.44 -14.81
C PRO A 234 20.04 37.20 -15.71
N ALA A 235 21.23 36.95 -16.27
CA ALA A 235 21.61 35.98 -17.30
C ALA A 235 21.28 34.49 -16.96
N PRO A 236 21.42 33.53 -17.92
CA PRO A 236 20.82 32.21 -17.80
C PRO A 236 21.51 31.40 -16.69
N THR A 237 20.83 31.24 -15.57
CA THR A 237 21.17 30.25 -14.55
C THR A 237 20.67 28.89 -14.99
N THR A 238 21.58 27.92 -14.98
CA THR A 238 21.31 26.48 -15.10
C THR A 238 20.05 26.08 -14.36
N VAL A 239 19.09 25.49 -15.08
CA VAL A 239 17.92 24.82 -14.50
C VAL A 239 18.44 23.82 -13.46
N PRO A 240 18.05 23.90 -12.17
CA PRO A 240 18.40 22.86 -11.20
C PRO A 240 17.89 21.52 -11.74
N ALA A 241 18.78 20.52 -11.81
CA ALA A 241 18.41 19.18 -12.21
C ALA A 241 17.24 18.70 -11.34
N VAL A 242 16.19 18.16 -11.98
CA VAL A 242 15.15 17.41 -11.26
C VAL A 242 15.88 16.32 -10.47
N PRO A 243 15.71 16.24 -9.13
CA PRO A 243 16.42 15.26 -8.33
C PRO A 243 16.11 13.86 -8.87
N SER A 244 17.13 13.19 -9.38
CA SER A 244 17.05 11.86 -9.98
C SER A 244 18.03 10.96 -9.24
N GLY A 245 17.51 9.95 -8.56
CA GLY A 245 18.28 9.08 -7.67
C GLY A 245 17.37 8.39 -6.64
N PRO A 246 17.90 7.39 -5.92
CA PRO A 246 17.15 6.70 -4.87
C PRO A 246 16.76 7.69 -3.77
N TYR A 247 15.58 7.50 -3.19
CA TYR A 247 14.98 8.30 -2.14
C TYR A 247 14.76 9.78 -2.49
N GLN A 248 14.66 10.09 -3.78
CA GLN A 248 14.42 11.46 -4.27
C GLN A 248 12.96 11.72 -4.68
N LYS A 249 12.16 10.66 -4.86
CA LYS A 249 10.77 10.73 -5.32
C LYS A 249 9.83 10.15 -4.27
N ALA A 250 8.82 10.92 -3.87
CA ALA A 250 7.73 10.39 -3.06
C ALA A 250 6.85 9.45 -3.88
N LEU A 251 6.66 8.23 -3.38
CA LEU A 251 5.67 7.26 -3.84
C LEU A 251 4.32 7.49 -3.17
N VAL A 252 4.35 7.84 -1.88
CA VAL A 252 3.18 8.19 -1.05
C VAL A 252 3.54 9.41 -0.22
N ALA A 253 2.60 10.33 -0.07
CA ALA A 253 2.67 11.43 0.89
C ALA A 253 1.25 11.70 1.38
N THR A 254 0.95 11.31 2.61
CA THR A 254 -0.42 11.37 3.13
C THR A 254 -0.46 11.65 4.63
N GLY A 255 -1.56 12.26 5.07
CA GLY A 255 -1.95 12.29 6.47
C GLY A 255 -2.78 11.04 6.77
N THR A 256 -2.44 10.34 7.85
CA THR A 256 -3.20 9.16 8.27
C THR A 256 -4.43 9.54 9.09
N GLU A 257 -5.39 8.63 9.26
CA GLU A 257 -6.45 8.76 10.27
C GLU A 257 -5.94 8.58 11.71
N LEU A 258 -4.64 8.29 11.88
CA LEU A 258 -4.01 8.27 13.19
C LEU A 258 -3.88 9.71 13.67
N GLY A 259 -4.39 9.99 14.87
CA GLY A 259 -4.05 11.23 15.58
C GLY A 259 -2.55 11.31 15.86
N ALA A 260 -2.14 12.38 16.54
CA ALA A 260 -0.78 12.48 17.04
C ALA A 260 -0.42 11.25 17.90
N LEU A 261 0.71 10.63 17.59
CA LEU A 261 1.22 9.48 18.33
C LEU A 261 2.17 9.97 19.42
N ASP A 262 2.02 9.45 20.63
CA ASP A 262 2.95 9.75 21.71
C ASP A 262 4.32 9.08 21.48
N GLY A 263 5.35 9.56 22.19
CA GLY A 263 6.69 8.97 22.13
C GLY A 263 6.81 7.55 22.69
N ARG A 264 5.69 6.90 23.08
CA ARG A 264 5.63 5.51 23.57
C ARG A 264 5.02 4.55 22.55
N THR A 265 4.72 5.05 21.36
CA THR A 265 4.20 4.25 20.25
C THR A 265 5.34 3.95 19.31
N ASP A 266 5.74 2.69 19.18
CA ASP A 266 6.70 2.23 18.20
C ASP A 266 6.00 1.80 16.91
N LEU A 267 6.72 1.86 15.79
CA LEU A 267 6.20 1.58 14.46
C LEU A 267 6.98 0.44 13.82
N ALA A 268 6.27 -0.41 13.08
CA ALA A 268 6.84 -1.45 12.24
C ALA A 268 6.00 -1.62 10.97
N LEU A 269 6.57 -2.28 9.97
CA LEU A 269 5.90 -2.60 8.71
C LEU A 269 5.92 -4.10 8.49
N ALA A 270 4.79 -4.67 8.11
CA ALA A 270 4.68 -6.04 7.61
C ALA A 270 3.36 -6.21 6.85
N ASP A 271 3.33 -7.11 5.87
CA ASP A 271 2.09 -7.51 5.20
C ASP A 271 1.23 -8.34 6.17
N TRP A 272 0.29 -7.70 6.87
CA TRP A 272 -0.50 -8.34 7.92
C TRP A 272 -1.65 -9.14 7.33
N ASN A 273 -2.28 -8.65 6.25
CA ASN A 273 -3.48 -9.24 5.66
C ASN A 273 -3.19 -10.16 4.44
N ASP A 274 -1.92 -10.31 4.03
CA ASP A 274 -1.43 -11.08 2.87
C ASP A 274 -1.85 -10.49 1.50
N ASP A 275 -1.97 -9.16 1.41
CA ASP A 275 -2.32 -8.45 0.17
C ASP A 275 -1.11 -7.98 -0.65
N LYS A 276 0.11 -8.29 -0.19
CA LYS A 276 1.39 -7.90 -0.77
C LYS A 276 1.70 -6.41 -0.68
N ARG A 277 0.98 -5.66 0.16
CA ARG A 277 1.37 -4.31 0.58
C ARG A 277 1.75 -4.32 2.07
N PRO A 278 2.85 -3.66 2.45
CA PRO A 278 3.19 -3.53 3.86
C PRO A 278 2.14 -2.74 4.63
N ASP A 279 1.63 -3.29 5.73
CA ASP A 279 0.73 -2.61 6.67
C ASP A 279 1.51 -1.93 7.79
N LEU A 280 0.98 -0.82 8.32
CA LEU A 280 1.60 -0.10 9.42
C LEU A 280 1.13 -0.67 10.75
N ILE A 281 2.08 -1.24 11.50
CA ILE A 281 1.86 -1.81 12.83
C ILE A 281 2.33 -0.80 13.87
N LEU A 282 1.43 -0.42 14.76
CA LEU A 282 1.70 0.48 15.89
C LEU A 282 1.68 -0.33 17.18
N VAL A 283 2.76 -0.26 17.95
CA VAL A 283 2.87 -0.92 19.25
C VAL A 283 2.95 0.12 20.35
N LYS A 284 1.94 0.18 21.20
CA LYS A 284 1.88 1.09 22.34
C LYS A 284 2.15 0.33 23.62
N GLY A 285 3.21 0.69 24.33
CA GLY A 285 3.71 -0.13 25.44
C GLY A 285 2.77 -0.22 26.65
N ALA A 286 2.25 0.91 27.13
CA ALA A 286 1.29 0.96 28.22
C ALA A 286 0.08 1.80 27.82
N SER A 287 -1.05 1.16 27.58
CA SER A 287 -2.33 1.85 27.45
C SER A 287 -2.93 2.10 28.84
N ALA A 288 -3.20 3.36 29.18
CA ALA A 288 -3.81 3.74 30.46
C ALA A 288 -5.19 3.08 30.69
N ALA A 289 -5.85 2.64 29.61
CA ALA A 289 -7.16 2.01 29.66
C ALA A 289 -7.10 0.51 30.01
N THR A 290 -6.04 -0.20 29.64
CA THR A 290 -5.99 -1.68 29.72
C THR A 290 -4.85 -2.21 30.59
N GLY A 291 -3.82 -1.39 30.87
CA GLY A 291 -2.64 -1.83 31.61
C GLY A 291 -1.80 -2.88 30.88
N ARG A 292 -1.97 -3.01 29.55
CA ARG A 292 -1.23 -3.95 28.69
C ARG A 292 -0.63 -3.23 27.48
N THR A 293 0.32 -3.89 26.83
CA THR A 293 0.75 -3.52 25.48
C THR A 293 -0.42 -3.63 24.51
N GLU A 294 -0.56 -2.65 23.64
CA GLU A 294 -1.62 -2.59 22.63
C GLU A 294 -1.01 -2.53 21.24
N VAL A 295 -1.58 -3.29 20.30
CA VAL A 295 -1.21 -3.29 18.89
C VAL A 295 -2.38 -2.74 18.07
N ARG A 296 -2.07 -1.84 17.14
CA ARG A 296 -2.98 -1.36 16.12
C ARG A 296 -2.36 -1.57 14.75
N ILE A 297 -3.18 -1.92 13.75
CA ILE A 297 -2.70 -2.18 12.39
C ILE A 297 -3.53 -1.38 11.40
N MET A 298 -2.86 -0.60 10.56
CA MET A 298 -3.46 0.21 9.50
C MET A 298 -3.11 -0.38 8.14
N ASP A 299 -4.10 -0.46 7.26
CA ASP A 299 -4.04 -1.09 5.94
C ASP A 299 -3.21 -0.27 4.95
N GLY A 300 -2.07 -0.81 4.51
CA GLY A 300 -1.19 -0.19 3.53
C GLY A 300 -1.82 -0.06 2.14
N ALA A 301 -2.72 -0.97 1.74
CA ALA A 301 -3.45 -0.88 0.48
C ALA A 301 -4.49 0.24 0.43
N THR A 302 -4.81 0.84 1.57
CA THR A 302 -5.67 2.03 1.67
C THR A 302 -4.90 3.27 2.10
N ASP A 303 -3.58 3.32 1.86
CA ASP A 303 -2.70 4.40 2.31
C ASP A 303 -2.87 4.68 3.82
N PHE A 304 -3.04 3.60 4.60
CA PHE A 304 -3.24 3.61 6.04
C PHE A 304 -4.51 4.33 6.51
N ALA A 305 -5.51 4.49 5.64
CA ALA A 305 -6.81 5.06 6.00
C ALA A 305 -7.71 4.06 6.75
N THR A 306 -7.54 2.75 6.51
CA THR A 306 -8.36 1.70 7.13
C THR A 306 -7.66 1.06 8.31
N LEU A 307 -8.37 0.93 9.43
CA LEU A 307 -7.92 0.18 10.60
C LEU A 307 -8.26 -1.30 10.44
N LEU A 308 -7.23 -2.16 10.38
CA LEU A 308 -7.38 -3.62 10.28
C LEU A 308 -7.57 -4.28 11.66
N LEU A 309 -6.83 -3.79 12.66
CA LEU A 309 -6.82 -4.39 13.99
C LEU A 309 -6.60 -3.34 15.08
N THR A 310 -7.27 -3.52 16.22
CA THR A 310 -6.89 -2.93 17.51
C THR A 310 -6.98 -4.00 18.58
N ARG A 311 -5.92 -4.13 19.39
CA ARG A 311 -5.77 -5.30 20.24
C ARG A 311 -4.90 -5.07 21.47
N SER A 312 -5.44 -5.34 22.65
CA SER A 312 -4.60 -5.58 23.83
C SER A 312 -3.98 -6.97 23.75
N THR A 313 -2.66 -7.04 23.90
CA THR A 313 -1.91 -8.29 23.71
C THR A 313 -1.86 -9.14 24.97
N ALA A 314 -1.31 -10.35 24.86
CA ALA A 314 -0.98 -11.20 26.01
C ALA A 314 0.18 -10.66 26.85
N LEU A 315 0.91 -9.64 26.40
CA LEU A 315 1.98 -9.02 27.19
C LEU A 315 1.39 -8.06 28.23
N GLU A 316 2.07 -7.91 29.36
CA GLU A 316 1.77 -6.87 30.35
C GLU A 316 2.19 -5.49 29.83
N ALA A 317 1.94 -4.43 30.58
CA ALA A 317 2.40 -3.09 30.21
C ALA A 317 3.93 -3.07 30.02
N THR A 318 4.35 -2.60 28.85
CA THR A 318 5.74 -2.34 28.52
C THR A 318 6.03 -0.83 28.55
N ASP A 319 7.31 -0.49 28.66
CA ASP A 319 7.79 0.86 28.87
C ASP A 319 9.00 1.18 27.96
N ASP A 320 9.69 2.28 28.24
CA ASP A 320 10.85 2.78 27.53
C ASP A 320 12.07 1.85 27.58
N ARG A 321 12.04 0.76 28.35
CA ARG A 321 13.08 -0.29 28.35
C ARG A 321 12.84 -1.35 27.29
N HIS A 322 11.69 -1.31 26.61
CA HIS A 322 11.30 -2.29 25.62
C HIS A 322 11.59 -1.79 24.20
N ALA A 323 11.79 -2.72 23.28
CA ALA A 323 11.86 -2.49 21.85
C ALA A 323 11.04 -3.57 21.14
N TYR A 324 10.58 -3.28 19.93
CA TYR A 324 9.67 -4.14 19.19
C TYR A 324 10.19 -4.42 17.78
N ALA A 325 9.90 -5.60 17.28
CA ALA A 325 10.17 -5.99 15.92
C ALA A 325 9.08 -6.95 15.43
N ILE A 326 8.89 -7.03 14.11
CA ILE A 326 7.87 -7.87 13.47
C ILE A 326 8.57 -8.91 12.58
N THR A 327 8.17 -10.16 12.70
CA THR A 327 8.72 -11.27 11.91
C THR A 327 7.76 -12.46 11.92
N ASP A 328 7.83 -13.36 10.94
CA ASP A 328 7.14 -14.64 11.01
C ASP A 328 8.03 -15.63 11.78
N TRP A 329 7.81 -15.77 13.09
CA TRP A 329 8.64 -16.59 13.97
C TRP A 329 8.32 -18.07 13.83
N ASN A 330 7.04 -18.41 13.74
CA ASN A 330 6.57 -19.79 13.74
C ASN A 330 6.49 -20.41 12.33
N GLY A 331 6.57 -19.61 11.26
CA GLY A 331 6.53 -20.02 9.85
C GLY A 331 5.11 -20.17 9.30
N ASP A 332 4.11 -19.52 9.90
CA ASP A 332 2.70 -19.60 9.50
C ASP A 332 2.26 -18.52 8.50
N SER A 333 3.21 -17.70 8.02
CA SER A 333 2.99 -16.57 7.12
C SER A 333 2.12 -15.45 7.71
N ARG A 334 1.93 -15.40 9.03
CA ARG A 334 1.40 -14.23 9.74
C ARG A 334 2.52 -13.53 10.50
N PRO A 335 2.62 -12.19 10.43
CA PRO A 335 3.62 -11.47 11.20
C PRO A 335 3.39 -11.58 12.71
N ASP A 336 4.37 -12.11 13.44
CA ASP A 336 4.45 -12.17 14.90
C ASP A 336 5.11 -10.91 15.48
N LEU A 337 4.82 -10.62 16.75
CA LEU A 337 5.41 -9.50 17.48
C LEU A 337 6.51 -10.00 18.41
N MET A 338 7.76 -9.63 18.12
CA MET A 338 8.88 -9.78 19.04
C MET A 338 9.00 -8.56 19.93
N VAL A 339 9.18 -8.78 21.23
CA VAL A 339 9.40 -7.75 22.24
C VAL A 339 10.71 -8.05 22.95
N VAL A 340 11.62 -7.08 22.91
CA VAL A 340 12.94 -7.14 23.55
C VAL A 340 12.93 -6.24 24.78
N GLN A 341 13.16 -6.81 25.96
CA GLN A 341 13.38 -6.03 27.18
C GLN A 341 14.88 -5.84 27.38
N ARG A 342 15.34 -4.60 27.23
CA ARG A 342 16.76 -4.24 27.25
C ARG A 342 17.37 -4.31 28.64
N SER A 343 16.65 -3.77 29.62
CA SER A 343 17.15 -3.52 30.98
C SER A 343 16.09 -3.70 32.07
N GLY A 344 16.55 -3.75 33.33
CA GLY A 344 15.71 -4.03 34.50
C GLY A 344 14.99 -5.38 34.39
N THR A 345 15.65 -6.33 33.74
CA THR A 345 15.22 -7.71 33.51
C THR A 345 15.50 -8.56 34.75
N ALA A 346 14.73 -9.63 34.94
CA ALA A 346 14.89 -10.51 36.10
C ALA A 346 16.19 -11.31 36.04
N SER A 347 16.65 -11.65 34.83
CA SER A 347 17.92 -12.36 34.62
C SER A 347 19.17 -11.49 34.69
N GLY A 348 19.04 -10.17 34.55
CA GLY A 348 20.19 -9.29 34.29
C GLY A 348 20.75 -9.40 32.87
N HIS A 349 20.11 -10.18 32.00
CA HIS A 349 20.39 -10.30 30.58
C HIS A 349 19.30 -9.60 29.76
N THR A 350 19.54 -9.36 28.47
CA THR A 350 18.44 -8.94 27.59
C THR A 350 17.44 -10.10 27.48
N GLU A 351 16.14 -9.82 27.60
CA GLU A 351 15.06 -10.83 27.56
C GLU A 351 14.19 -10.64 26.31
N VAL A 352 13.63 -11.73 25.79
CA VAL A 352 12.82 -11.71 24.55
C VAL A 352 11.50 -12.44 24.78
N SER A 353 10.41 -11.82 24.34
CA SER A 353 9.07 -12.41 24.29
C SER A 353 8.53 -12.35 22.87
N ILE A 354 7.82 -13.37 22.42
CA ILE A 354 7.25 -13.43 21.06
C ILE A 354 5.77 -13.76 21.14
N LEU A 355 4.94 -12.91 20.54
CA LEU A 355 3.49 -13.04 20.52
C LEU A 355 3.00 -13.45 19.14
N ASP A 356 2.09 -14.42 19.12
CA ASP A 356 1.56 -15.06 17.92
C ASP A 356 0.62 -14.15 17.13
N GLY A 357 0.98 -13.82 15.89
CA GLY A 357 0.21 -13.02 14.95
C GLY A 357 -1.10 -13.70 14.53
N ALA A 358 -1.08 -15.02 14.31
CA ALA A 358 -2.28 -15.77 13.94
C ALA A 358 -3.38 -15.74 15.03
N SER A 359 -2.99 -15.73 16.30
CA SER A 359 -3.89 -15.51 17.44
C SER A 359 -4.32 -14.04 17.59
N ALA A 360 -3.81 -13.14 16.74
CA ALA A 360 -3.80 -11.69 16.91
C ALA A 360 -3.27 -11.29 18.30
N PHE A 361 -2.04 -11.71 18.58
CA PHE A 361 -1.22 -11.40 19.75
C PHE A 361 -1.85 -11.78 21.10
N ARG A 362 -2.78 -12.76 21.12
CA ARG A 362 -3.39 -13.29 22.35
C ARG A 362 -2.61 -14.45 22.96
N GLN A 363 -1.68 -15.03 22.21
CA GLN A 363 -0.85 -16.14 22.65
C GLN A 363 0.62 -15.76 22.61
N LEU A 364 1.37 -16.31 23.57
CA LEU A 364 2.81 -16.15 23.65
C LEU A 364 3.46 -17.41 23.10
N LEU A 365 4.25 -17.26 22.04
CA LEU A 365 5.02 -18.35 21.42
C LEU A 365 6.30 -18.62 22.20
N LEU A 366 6.95 -17.56 22.70
CA LEU A 366 8.19 -17.65 23.44
C LEU A 366 8.21 -16.63 24.58
N LYS A 367 8.70 -17.07 25.74
CA LYS A 367 9.14 -16.20 26.84
C LYS A 367 10.54 -16.61 27.27
N GLN A 368 11.55 -15.97 26.69
CA GLN A 368 12.94 -16.26 27.01
C GLN A 368 13.40 -15.34 28.12
N ALA A 369 13.54 -15.90 29.32
CA ALA A 369 13.90 -15.17 30.54
C ALA A 369 15.35 -14.67 30.56
N GLY A 370 16.18 -14.96 29.54
CA GLY A 370 17.52 -14.42 29.41
C GLY A 370 18.18 -14.96 28.14
N THR A 371 18.79 -14.07 27.36
CA THR A 371 19.52 -14.42 26.13
C THR A 371 21.03 -14.49 26.38
N ALA A 372 21.79 -14.95 25.40
CA ALA A 372 23.26 -14.90 25.43
C ALA A 372 23.82 -13.46 25.40
N LEU A 373 22.96 -12.46 25.27
CA LEU A 373 23.30 -11.05 25.31
C LEU A 373 23.14 -10.54 26.76
N THR A 374 24.16 -9.87 27.27
CA THR A 374 24.06 -9.13 28.55
C THR A 374 22.98 -8.05 28.48
N ALA A 375 22.64 -7.44 29.61
CA ALA A 375 21.74 -6.29 29.61
C ALA A 375 22.21 -5.22 28.60
N THR A 376 21.24 -4.68 27.87
CA THR A 376 21.40 -3.62 26.87
C THR A 376 20.72 -2.34 27.33
N ASP A 377 20.84 -1.28 26.53
CA ASP A 377 20.37 0.07 26.87
C ASP A 377 19.96 0.85 25.61
N ASP A 378 19.72 2.16 25.76
CA ASP A 378 19.31 3.07 24.68
C ASP A 378 20.35 3.26 23.57
N ARG A 379 21.56 2.72 23.72
CA ARG A 379 22.58 2.72 22.67
C ARG A 379 22.40 1.55 21.69
N HIS A 380 21.49 0.62 22.01
CA HIS A 380 21.22 -0.56 21.21
C HIS A 380 19.94 -0.39 20.39
N ARG A 381 19.95 -0.94 19.18
CA ARG A 381 18.82 -1.09 18.27
C ARG A 381 18.67 -2.57 17.95
N PHE A 382 17.46 -3.00 17.63
CA PHE A 382 17.14 -4.40 17.39
C PHE A 382 16.46 -4.55 16.05
N ALA A 383 16.83 -5.60 15.33
CA ALA A 383 16.17 -6.04 14.12
C ALA A 383 16.07 -7.57 14.13
N VAL A 384 15.17 -8.10 13.31
CA VAL A 384 14.89 -9.53 13.20
C VAL A 384 14.94 -9.93 11.74
N THR A 385 15.73 -10.96 11.44
CA THR A 385 15.88 -11.50 10.08
C THR A 385 16.54 -12.86 10.16
N ASP A 386 16.33 -13.71 9.16
CA ASP A 386 17.08 -14.96 9.02
C ASP A 386 18.51 -14.65 8.55
N TRP A 387 19.44 -14.52 9.50
CA TRP A 387 20.81 -14.08 9.22
C TRP A 387 21.66 -15.22 8.63
N ASN A 388 21.45 -16.44 9.11
CA ASN A 388 22.25 -17.60 8.69
C ASN A 388 21.60 -18.44 7.56
N GLY A 389 20.34 -18.16 7.19
CA GLY A 389 19.60 -18.86 6.15
C GLY A 389 18.97 -20.19 6.61
N ASP A 390 18.72 -20.38 7.90
CA ASP A 390 18.13 -21.61 8.47
C ASP A 390 16.59 -21.57 8.56
N SER A 391 15.96 -20.51 8.05
CA SER A 391 14.53 -20.24 8.09
C SER A 391 13.96 -20.03 9.50
N ARG A 392 14.81 -19.72 10.49
CA ARG A 392 14.40 -19.15 11.77
C ARG A 392 14.89 -17.71 11.89
N PRO A 393 14.01 -16.75 12.24
CA PRO A 393 14.46 -15.38 12.45
C PRO A 393 15.48 -15.28 13.60
N ASP A 394 16.61 -14.65 13.33
CA ASP A 394 17.64 -14.32 14.30
C ASP A 394 17.46 -12.90 14.85
N LEU A 395 17.98 -12.66 16.07
CA LEU A 395 17.99 -11.33 16.67
C LEU A 395 19.29 -10.62 16.34
N VAL A 396 19.20 -9.55 15.55
CA VAL A 396 20.32 -8.66 15.24
C VAL A 396 20.32 -7.49 16.22
N VAL A 397 21.43 -7.32 16.93
CA VAL A 397 21.63 -6.30 17.95
C VAL A 397 22.69 -5.33 17.45
N ILE A 398 22.30 -4.06 17.31
CA ILE A 398 23.16 -3.03 16.73
C ILE A 398 23.43 -1.95 17.77
N GLN A 399 24.67 -1.86 18.24
CA GLN A 399 25.09 -0.79 19.16
C GLN A 399 25.57 0.41 18.34
N THR A 400 24.82 1.51 18.41
CA THR A 400 25.07 2.71 17.59
C THR A 400 25.88 3.78 18.31
N SER A 401 26.14 3.66 19.61
CA SER A 401 26.94 4.65 20.35
C SER A 401 27.63 4.04 21.58
N GLY A 402 28.66 4.73 22.08
CA GLY A 402 29.45 4.28 23.23
C GLY A 402 30.14 2.93 23.02
N THR A 403 30.50 2.61 21.77
CA THR A 403 31.23 1.40 21.37
C THR A 403 32.74 1.61 21.50
N ALA A 404 33.47 0.53 21.74
CA ALA A 404 34.93 0.56 21.65
C ALA A 404 35.35 0.88 20.20
N GLY A 405 36.16 1.93 20.02
CA GLY A 405 36.63 2.36 18.70
C GLY A 405 35.67 3.26 17.91
N ASN A 406 34.56 3.72 18.50
CA ASN A 406 33.60 4.64 17.87
C ASN A 406 33.04 4.17 16.52
N LYS A 407 32.88 2.86 16.36
CA LYS A 407 32.27 2.21 15.19
C LYS A 407 31.01 1.47 15.58
N ILE A 408 30.03 1.38 14.69
CA ILE A 408 28.83 0.57 14.96
C ILE A 408 29.26 -0.88 15.16
N GLN A 409 28.74 -1.52 16.22
CA GLN A 409 28.98 -2.93 16.53
C GLN A 409 27.69 -3.73 16.36
N VAL A 410 27.80 -4.90 15.73
CA VAL A 410 26.67 -5.81 15.48
C VAL A 410 26.94 -7.17 16.13
N GLN A 411 25.97 -7.66 16.90
CA GLN A 411 25.94 -9.00 17.45
C GLN A 411 24.68 -9.70 16.93
N VAL A 412 24.77 -11.00 16.64
CA VAL A 412 23.66 -11.75 16.07
C VAL A 412 23.41 -12.98 16.94
N LEU A 413 22.20 -13.08 17.50
CA LEU A 413 21.78 -14.18 18.33
C LEU A 413 20.89 -15.13 17.54
N ASP A 414 21.22 -16.41 17.62
CA ASP A 414 20.62 -17.51 16.90
C ASP A 414 19.19 -17.79 17.36
N GLY A 415 18.21 -17.57 16.49
CA GLY A 415 16.79 -17.84 16.74
C GLY A 415 16.50 -19.32 16.97
N ALA A 416 17.16 -20.22 16.25
CA ALA A 416 16.98 -21.67 16.42
C ALA A 416 17.47 -22.16 17.79
N SER A 417 18.35 -21.39 18.45
CA SER A 417 18.80 -21.64 19.83
C SER A 417 17.91 -20.99 20.90
N ASN A 418 16.80 -20.34 20.53
CA ASN A 418 16.07 -19.40 21.39
C ASN A 418 17.01 -18.32 21.98
N PHE A 419 17.86 -17.77 21.11
CA PHE A 419 18.81 -16.70 21.42
C PHE A 419 19.83 -17.05 22.54
N GLN A 420 20.16 -18.33 22.70
CA GLN A 420 21.19 -18.80 23.65
C GLN A 420 22.59 -18.86 23.06
N ARG A 421 22.75 -18.57 21.76
CA ARG A 421 24.01 -18.65 21.05
C ARG A 421 24.22 -17.43 20.15
N HIS A 422 25.45 -16.92 20.12
CA HIS A 422 25.87 -15.95 19.10
C HIS A 422 26.23 -16.69 17.80
N LEU A 423 25.72 -16.23 16.66
CA LEU A 423 26.04 -16.81 15.34
C LEU A 423 27.43 -16.41 14.85
N THR A 424 27.88 -15.21 15.21
CA THR A 424 29.18 -14.66 14.83
C THR A 424 29.84 -13.98 16.02
N PRO A 425 31.17 -13.83 16.03
CA PRO A 425 31.81 -12.81 16.86
C PRO A 425 31.21 -11.43 16.58
N THR A 426 31.35 -10.50 17.53
CA THR A 426 30.92 -9.10 17.34
C THR A 426 31.54 -8.52 16.08
N ILE A 427 30.69 -8.08 15.16
CA ILE A 427 31.09 -7.44 13.91
C ILE A 427 31.30 -5.95 14.21
N VAL A 428 32.51 -5.44 13.92
CA VAL A 428 32.80 -4.01 13.96
C VAL A 428 32.72 -3.48 12.53
N THR A 429 31.79 -2.57 12.27
CA THR A 429 31.54 -2.06 10.91
C THR A 429 32.52 -0.96 10.50
N THR A 430 32.47 -0.56 9.22
CA THR A 430 33.19 0.61 8.71
C THR A 430 32.54 1.94 9.11
N GLU A 431 31.28 1.95 9.53
CA GLU A 431 30.51 3.17 9.85
C GLU A 431 30.74 3.66 11.29
N ALA A 432 30.81 4.98 11.43
CA ALA A 432 30.99 5.62 12.73
C ALA A 432 29.76 5.41 13.63
N ALA A 433 30.00 5.21 14.92
CA ALA A 433 28.95 5.18 15.92
C ALA A 433 28.41 6.60 16.17
N ASN A 434 27.09 6.78 16.12
CA ASN A 434 26.39 8.00 16.49
C ASN A 434 25.05 7.65 17.19
N PRO A 435 24.70 8.28 18.33
CA PRO A 435 23.44 8.01 19.05
C PRO A 435 22.17 8.31 18.23
N ASP A 436 22.26 9.22 17.25
CA ASP A 436 21.14 9.61 16.40
C ASP A 436 20.88 8.60 15.27
N HIS A 437 21.79 7.63 15.07
CA HIS A 437 21.59 6.61 14.05
C HIS A 437 20.33 5.78 14.33
N ARG A 438 19.49 5.70 13.30
CA ARG A 438 18.48 4.66 13.09
C ARG A 438 19.10 3.56 12.23
N VAL A 439 18.58 2.35 12.34
CA VAL A 439 19.09 1.22 11.57
C VAL A 439 17.93 0.33 11.13
N ALA A 440 18.09 -0.28 9.97
CA ALA A 440 17.25 -1.36 9.49
C ALA A 440 18.13 -2.48 8.93
N VAL A 441 17.62 -3.70 8.95
CA VAL A 441 18.30 -4.87 8.39
C VAL A 441 17.39 -5.48 7.33
N THR A 442 17.86 -5.54 6.09
CA THR A 442 17.11 -6.03 4.94
C THR A 442 18.07 -6.53 3.87
N ASP A 443 17.66 -7.46 3.02
CA ASP A 443 18.41 -7.81 1.81
C ASP A 443 18.26 -6.66 0.80
N TYR A 444 19.24 -5.75 0.76
CA TYR A 444 19.13 -4.51 -0.02
C TYR A 444 19.47 -4.75 -1.50
N ASN A 445 20.43 -5.64 -1.76
CA ASN A 445 20.92 -5.92 -3.12
C ASN A 445 20.33 -7.21 -3.74
N ASN A 446 19.40 -7.88 -3.05
CA ASN A 446 18.74 -9.13 -3.44
C ASN A 446 19.70 -10.34 -3.55
N ASP A 447 20.75 -10.40 -2.72
CA ASP A 447 21.72 -11.50 -2.70
C ASP A 447 21.40 -12.60 -1.66
N ARG A 448 20.28 -12.45 -0.93
CA ARG A 448 19.83 -13.32 0.17
C ARG A 448 20.77 -13.32 1.37
N ARG A 449 21.51 -12.23 1.58
CA ARG A 449 22.22 -11.93 2.83
C ARG A 449 21.64 -10.64 3.39
N PRO A 450 21.29 -10.59 4.68
CA PRO A 450 20.80 -9.36 5.26
C PRO A 450 21.90 -8.28 5.29
N ASP A 451 21.60 -7.12 4.71
CA ASP A 451 22.43 -5.92 4.73
C ASP A 451 22.02 -5.00 5.89
N LEU A 452 22.95 -4.15 6.35
CA LEU A 452 22.68 -3.14 7.36
C LEU A 452 22.50 -1.76 6.71
N VAL A 453 21.32 -1.18 6.86
CA VAL A 453 21.00 0.18 6.43
C VAL A 453 21.13 1.12 7.63
N VAL A 454 22.08 2.05 7.58
CA VAL A 454 22.31 3.07 8.61
C VAL A 454 21.63 4.38 8.20
N MET A 455 20.58 4.67 8.95
CA MET A 455 19.73 5.87 9.01
C MET A 455 20.34 7.05 9.75
N GLN A 456 20.81 8.13 9.11
CA GLN A 456 21.12 9.37 9.81
C GLN A 456 20.10 10.46 9.44
N ALA A 457 19.02 10.57 10.23
CA ALA A 457 18.11 11.70 10.16
C ALA A 457 18.89 12.96 10.57
N SER A 458 19.02 13.92 9.66
CA SER A 458 20.01 14.97 9.91
C SER A 458 19.47 16.23 10.57
N VAL A 459 20.23 16.61 11.60
CA VAL A 459 20.55 17.96 12.09
C VAL A 459 21.66 18.61 11.22
N THR A 460 21.79 18.21 9.94
CA THR A 460 22.81 18.73 8.99
C THR A 460 22.36 20.08 8.46
N ALA A 461 23.32 20.89 7.99
CA ALA A 461 23.05 22.23 7.46
C ALA A 461 22.06 22.26 6.28
N ASP A 462 21.82 21.12 5.61
CA ASP A 462 20.90 20.95 4.48
C ASP A 462 19.62 20.16 4.80
N GLY A 463 19.47 19.62 6.02
CA GLY A 463 18.24 18.98 6.53
C GLY A 463 17.88 17.61 5.95
N ARG A 464 18.77 16.94 5.21
CA ARG A 464 18.49 15.67 4.51
C ARG A 464 18.77 14.44 5.35
N THR A 465 17.96 13.39 5.22
CA THR A 465 18.30 12.09 5.80
C THR A 465 19.35 11.42 4.94
N ARG A 466 20.44 10.95 5.56
CA ARG A 466 21.49 10.19 4.90
C ARG A 466 21.33 8.71 5.17
N LEU A 467 21.44 7.92 4.10
CA LEU A 467 21.41 6.46 4.12
C LEU A 467 22.78 5.94 3.72
N THR A 468 23.29 4.99 4.51
CA THR A 468 24.47 4.20 4.16
C THR A 468 24.14 2.72 4.28
N VAL A 469 24.42 1.94 3.23
CA VAL A 469 24.14 0.50 3.20
C VAL A 469 25.44 -0.28 3.28
N LEU A 470 25.53 -1.19 4.25
CA LEU A 470 26.65 -2.09 4.47
C LEU A 470 26.29 -3.51 4.10
N ASP A 471 27.20 -4.14 3.35
CA ASP A 471 27.01 -5.43 2.71
C ASP A 471 27.11 -6.62 3.67
N GLY A 472 26.02 -7.38 3.82
CA GLY A 472 25.97 -8.62 4.60
C GLY A 472 26.92 -9.69 4.06
N ALA A 473 27.01 -9.85 2.74
CA ALA A 473 27.91 -10.82 2.10
C ALA A 473 29.39 -10.50 2.34
N ALA A 474 29.73 -9.26 2.68
CA ALA A 474 31.07 -8.82 3.05
C ALA A 474 31.24 -8.62 4.57
N ASN A 475 30.41 -9.25 5.42
CA ASN A 475 30.42 -9.10 6.88
C ASN A 475 30.37 -7.62 7.33
N LEU A 476 29.55 -6.83 6.63
CA LEU A 476 29.35 -5.39 6.85
C LEU A 476 30.64 -4.54 6.71
N GLN A 477 31.67 -5.06 6.03
CA GLN A 477 32.95 -4.36 5.80
C GLN A 477 32.97 -3.57 4.49
N ARG A 478 31.99 -3.78 3.61
CA ARG A 478 31.87 -3.11 2.32
C ARG A 478 30.63 -2.24 2.31
N ARG A 479 30.75 -1.00 1.84
CA ARG A 479 29.60 -0.13 1.57
C ARG A 479 29.03 -0.47 0.19
N LEU A 480 27.75 -0.82 0.12
CA LEU A 480 27.01 -1.08 -1.12
C LEU A 480 26.50 0.21 -1.77
N ALA A 481 25.92 1.08 -0.95
CA ALA A 481 25.23 2.27 -1.42
C ALA A 481 25.31 3.43 -0.44
N GLY A 482 25.00 4.61 -0.95
CA GLY A 482 24.84 5.84 -0.21
C GLY A 482 23.83 6.74 -0.91
N ALA A 483 22.90 7.30 -0.15
CA ALA A 483 21.91 8.22 -0.68
C ALA A 483 21.60 9.30 0.36
N ASP A 484 21.29 10.50 -0.11
CA ASP A 484 20.62 11.53 0.69
C ASP A 484 19.18 11.64 0.19
N THR A 485 18.21 11.97 1.04
CA THR A 485 16.82 12.22 0.62
C THR A 485 16.67 13.58 -0.07
N ALA A 486 15.53 13.84 -0.74
CA ALA A 486 15.12 15.20 -1.15
C ALA A 486 15.02 16.17 0.08
N PRO A 487 14.92 17.51 -0.08
CA PRO A 487 15.16 18.46 1.01
C PRO A 487 14.13 18.38 2.16
N GLY A 488 14.53 18.99 3.28
CA GLY A 488 14.57 18.34 4.59
C GLY A 488 13.26 17.99 5.28
N VAL A 489 13.35 16.90 6.02
CA VAL A 489 12.29 16.32 6.81
C VAL A 489 12.77 16.41 8.26
N SER A 490 11.96 17.00 9.14
CA SER A 490 12.38 17.50 10.46
C SER A 490 13.02 16.42 11.35
N ALA A 491 13.79 16.84 12.37
CA ALA A 491 14.55 15.98 13.29
C ALA A 491 13.71 15.06 14.22
N HIS A 492 12.41 14.88 13.94
CA HIS A 492 11.45 14.13 14.77
C HIS A 492 10.73 13.02 13.99
N LEU A 493 11.45 12.36 13.08
CA LEU A 493 10.89 11.32 12.24
C LEU A 493 11.32 9.93 12.70
N ASP A 494 10.37 9.02 12.64
CA ASP A 494 10.70 7.60 12.58
C ASP A 494 10.95 7.20 11.14
N LEU A 495 11.96 6.34 10.96
CA LEU A 495 12.43 5.88 9.67
C LEU A 495 12.27 4.37 9.60
N LEU A 496 11.59 3.90 8.57
CA LEU A 496 11.33 2.49 8.32
C LEU A 496 11.73 2.17 6.88
N ILE A 497 12.24 0.96 6.65
CA ILE A 497 12.62 0.48 5.31
C ILE A 497 11.69 -0.66 4.93
N THR A 498 11.14 -0.63 3.72
CA THR A 498 10.28 -1.70 3.18
C THR A 498 10.27 -1.65 1.66
N ASP A 499 9.92 -2.73 0.97
CA ASP A 499 9.61 -2.69 -0.46
C ASP A 499 8.12 -2.36 -0.64
N TRP A 500 7.79 -1.07 -0.69
CA TRP A 500 6.41 -0.59 -0.64
C TRP A 500 5.66 -0.86 -1.95
N ASN A 501 6.36 -0.67 -3.07
CA ASN A 501 5.77 -0.78 -4.40
C ASN A 501 6.01 -2.16 -5.05
N THR A 502 6.63 -3.10 -4.33
CA THR A 502 6.98 -4.46 -4.79
C THR A 502 7.94 -4.51 -6.00
N ASP A 503 8.80 -3.50 -6.14
CA ASP A 503 9.82 -3.44 -7.20
C ASP A 503 11.15 -4.10 -6.82
N ARG A 504 11.23 -4.67 -5.60
CA ARG A 504 12.42 -5.29 -4.99
C ARG A 504 13.55 -4.32 -4.70
N ARG A 505 13.24 -3.03 -4.59
CA ARG A 505 14.14 -2.01 -4.05
C ARG A 505 13.58 -1.56 -2.71
N PRO A 506 14.40 -1.52 -1.65
CA PRO A 506 13.91 -1.01 -0.38
C PRO A 506 13.59 0.49 -0.48
N ASP A 507 12.34 0.84 -0.25
CA ASP A 507 11.82 2.19 -0.10
C ASP A 507 11.98 2.70 1.35
N LEU A 508 12.05 4.02 1.51
CA LEU A 508 12.18 4.66 2.82
C LEU A 508 10.86 5.31 3.22
N MET A 509 10.24 4.80 4.28
CA MET A 509 9.12 5.46 4.94
C MET A 509 9.62 6.38 6.06
N MET A 510 9.14 7.61 6.03
CA MET A 510 9.40 8.65 7.02
C MET A 510 8.09 9.01 7.69
N VAL A 511 8.02 8.93 9.02
CA VAL A 511 6.79 9.14 9.77
C VAL A 511 6.95 10.27 10.78
N GLN A 512 6.10 11.29 10.66
CA GLN A 512 6.00 12.38 11.61
C GLN A 512 4.85 12.13 12.58
N LYS A 513 5.19 11.69 13.79
CA LYS A 513 4.23 11.33 14.85
C LYS A 513 3.50 12.52 15.47
N THR A 514 4.16 13.68 15.57
CA THR A 514 3.65 14.88 16.25
C THR A 514 4.09 16.17 15.58
N GLY A 515 3.44 17.29 15.93
CA GLY A 515 3.83 18.62 15.45
C GLY A 515 3.54 18.85 13.96
N THR A 516 2.64 18.05 13.39
CA THR A 516 2.15 18.18 12.02
C THR A 516 1.12 19.28 11.92
N ALA A 517 1.01 19.90 10.74
CA ALA A 517 0.02 20.96 10.50
C ALA A 517 -1.43 20.43 10.58
N SER A 518 -1.64 19.14 10.24
CA SER A 518 -2.93 18.47 10.35
C SER A 518 -3.30 18.05 11.77
N GLY A 519 -2.36 18.05 12.72
CA GLY A 519 -2.53 17.46 14.06
C GLY A 519 -2.65 15.92 14.06
N ARG A 520 -2.48 15.30 12.89
CA ARG A 520 -2.51 13.84 12.66
C ARG A 520 -1.12 13.33 12.31
N THR A 521 -0.88 12.03 12.41
CA THR A 521 0.38 11.45 11.96
C THR A 521 0.47 11.54 10.44
N GLU A 522 1.57 12.09 9.94
CA GLU A 522 1.84 12.24 8.52
C GLU A 522 3.00 11.32 8.13
N LEU A 523 2.93 10.74 6.92
CA LEU A 523 3.98 9.88 6.40
C LEU A 523 4.30 10.19 4.95
N VAL A 524 5.57 9.95 4.61
CA VAL A 524 6.08 10.02 3.25
C VAL A 524 6.86 8.74 2.98
N ILE A 525 6.62 8.13 1.83
CA ILE A 525 7.40 6.98 1.35
C ILE A 525 8.20 7.43 0.14
N LEU A 526 9.52 7.31 0.20
CA LEU A 526 10.46 7.69 -0.84
C LEU A 526 10.97 6.44 -1.57
N GLY A 527 10.88 6.44 -2.90
CA GLY A 527 11.23 5.30 -3.73
C GLY A 527 12.73 5.02 -3.79
N GLY A 528 13.16 3.77 -3.63
CA GLY A 528 14.57 3.33 -3.60
C GLY A 528 15.27 3.12 -4.94
#